data_AF-A0A9X3ILI8-F1
#
_entry.id   AF-A0A9X3ILI8-F1
#
_cell.length_a   1.000
_cell.length_b   1.000
_cell.length_c   1.000
_cell.angle_alpha   90.00
_cell.angle_beta   90.00
_cell.angle_gamma   90.00
#
_symmetry.space_group_name_H-M   'P 1'
#
loop_
_entity.id
_entity.type
_entity.pdbx_description
1 polymer ?
#
loop_
_entity_poly.entity_id
_entity_poly.type
_entity_poly.pdbx_seq_one_letter_code
_entity_poly.pdbx_strand_id
1 'polypeptide(L)'
;MTREVTAAGIAMIKGFEGFKAKAYLDTGNVLTIGYGHTSDSNYVVKAGAVITEAKAEELLRLDLREAEEIINRLVKVSLNDNQFAALVSFVFNIGEKQFRGSTLLKKLNKGDYASVPAEMAKWVNDNGKKITGLVNRRNAEGGLWVKGSFVSSASVPAAPPKANILTKPEVLMPAATAAGTVIAAANGPGPIAYAIGAVIVIGAAVAAFYFIRRTLQASR
;
A
#
# COMPACT_ATOMS: atom_id res chain seq x y z
N MET A 1 -16.00 -14.35 23.96
CA MET A 1 -16.40 -15.22 22.84
C MET A 1 -15.17 -15.42 21.98
N THR A 2 -14.81 -16.67 21.71
CA THR A 2 -13.72 -17.03 20.80
C THR A 2 -14.16 -16.70 19.38
N ARG A 3 -13.32 -16.01 18.61
CA ARG A 3 -13.64 -15.70 17.21
C ARG A 3 -13.19 -16.85 16.32
N GLU A 4 -14.02 -17.17 15.34
CA GLU A 4 -13.73 -18.16 14.29
C GLU A 4 -13.70 -17.46 12.92
N VAL A 5 -13.04 -18.07 11.95
CA VAL A 5 -12.98 -17.58 10.58
C VAL A 5 -14.36 -17.75 9.93
N THR A 6 -14.84 -16.69 9.30
CA THR A 6 -16.12 -16.71 8.58
C THR A 6 -16.04 -17.60 7.34
N ALA A 7 -17.19 -18.03 6.81
CA ALA A 7 -17.25 -18.80 5.56
C ALA A 7 -16.53 -18.09 4.38
N ALA A 8 -16.61 -16.76 4.33
CA ALA A 8 -15.87 -15.97 3.35
C ALA A 8 -14.35 -16.06 3.55
N GLY A 9 -13.88 -15.99 4.81
CA GLY A 9 -12.49 -16.19 5.16
C GLY A 9 -11.96 -17.56 4.75
N ILE A 10 -12.75 -18.61 5.02
CA ILE A 10 -12.42 -19.99 4.62
C ILE A 10 -12.30 -20.10 3.10
N ALA A 11 -13.24 -19.55 2.34
CA ALA A 11 -13.19 -19.57 0.87
C ALA A 11 -11.90 -18.93 0.32
N MET A 12 -11.40 -17.89 0.98
CA MET A 12 -10.13 -17.25 0.61
C MET A 12 -8.93 -18.12 0.95
N ILE A 13 -8.91 -18.73 2.15
CA ILE A 13 -7.86 -19.67 2.57
C ILE A 13 -7.79 -20.89 1.64
N LYS A 14 -8.94 -21.47 1.26
CA LYS A 14 -9.04 -22.57 0.30
C LYS A 14 -8.34 -22.24 -1.03
N GLY A 15 -8.48 -20.99 -1.50
CA GLY A 15 -7.81 -20.51 -2.71
C GLY A 15 -6.29 -20.47 -2.61
N PHE A 16 -5.74 -20.31 -1.40
CA PHE A 16 -4.29 -20.28 -1.17
C PHE A 16 -3.69 -21.68 -1.00
N GLU A 17 -4.39 -22.56 -0.29
CA GLU A 17 -3.92 -23.94 -0.06
C GLU A 17 -4.02 -24.80 -1.33
N GLY A 18 -5.09 -24.58 -2.10
CA GLY A 18 -5.37 -25.37 -3.30
C GLY A 18 -5.90 -26.76 -2.97
N PHE A 19 -6.95 -27.18 -3.66
CA PHE A 19 -7.57 -28.47 -3.42
C PHE A 19 -6.85 -29.59 -4.17
N LYS A 20 -6.47 -30.65 -3.45
CA LYS A 20 -5.96 -31.90 -4.03
C LYS A 20 -6.84 -33.07 -3.63
N ALA A 21 -7.62 -33.57 -4.59
CA ALA A 21 -8.59 -34.65 -4.36
C ALA A 21 -7.93 -35.99 -3.99
N LYS A 22 -6.69 -36.24 -4.41
CA LYS A 22 -5.95 -37.49 -4.15
C LYS A 22 -4.80 -37.23 -3.18
N ALA A 23 -4.54 -38.21 -2.30
CA ALA A 23 -3.39 -38.16 -1.42
C ALA A 23 -2.07 -38.08 -2.22
N TYR A 24 -1.15 -37.23 -1.78
CA TYR A 24 0.16 -37.02 -2.40
C TYR A 24 1.23 -36.93 -1.30
N LEU A 25 2.49 -37.12 -1.67
CA LEU A 25 3.62 -36.85 -0.78
C LEU A 25 4.02 -35.38 -0.91
N ASP A 26 4.10 -34.67 0.21
CA ASP A 26 4.64 -33.33 0.27
C ASP A 26 6.18 -33.32 0.13
N THR A 27 6.80 -32.14 0.21
CA THR A 27 8.26 -32.00 0.16
C THR A 27 8.99 -32.68 1.33
N GLY A 28 8.29 -32.99 2.41
CA GLY A 28 8.79 -33.71 3.58
C GLY A 28 8.53 -35.22 3.54
N ASN A 29 8.03 -35.77 2.43
CA ASN A 29 7.59 -37.17 2.30
C ASN A 29 6.45 -37.56 3.27
N VAL A 30 5.61 -36.61 3.65
CA VAL A 30 4.40 -36.84 4.45
C VAL A 30 3.20 -36.99 3.52
N LEU A 31 2.32 -37.95 3.80
CA LEU A 31 1.06 -38.11 3.08
C LEU A 31 0.10 -36.97 3.42
N THR A 32 -0.28 -36.22 2.40
CA THR A 32 -1.13 -35.03 2.49
C THR A 32 -2.31 -35.14 1.53
N ILE A 33 -3.48 -34.62 1.91
CA ILE A 33 -4.70 -34.65 1.07
C ILE A 33 -5.54 -33.38 1.28
N GLY A 34 -6.43 -33.06 0.32
CA GLY A 34 -7.36 -31.94 0.46
C GLY A 34 -6.65 -30.59 0.39
N TYR A 35 -6.83 -29.76 1.43
CA TYR A 35 -6.21 -28.44 1.58
C TYR A 35 -4.95 -28.48 2.46
N GLY A 36 -4.10 -29.49 2.28
CA GLY A 36 -2.87 -29.63 3.05
C GLY A 36 -2.98 -30.45 4.33
N HIS A 37 -4.06 -31.20 4.52
CA HIS A 37 -4.29 -32.01 5.72
C HIS A 37 -3.39 -33.26 5.74
N THR A 38 -2.77 -33.53 6.88
CA THR A 38 -1.95 -34.72 7.16
C THR A 38 -2.63 -35.59 8.23
N SER A 39 -2.30 -36.88 8.28
CA SER A 39 -2.92 -37.82 9.22
C SER A 39 -2.88 -37.32 10.67
N ASP A 40 -4.06 -37.26 11.31
CA ASP A 40 -4.24 -36.91 12.72
C ASP A 40 -5.22 -37.89 13.41
N SER A 41 -5.69 -37.53 14.61
CA SER A 41 -6.68 -38.34 15.35
C SER A 41 -8.09 -38.32 14.72
N ASN A 42 -8.40 -37.33 13.88
CA ASN A 42 -9.70 -37.15 13.24
C ASN A 42 -9.77 -37.87 11.89
N TYR A 43 -8.66 -37.93 11.15
CA TYR A 43 -8.59 -38.51 9.82
C TYR A 43 -7.19 -39.05 9.51
N VAL A 44 -7.12 -40.33 9.13
CA VAL A 44 -5.87 -40.98 8.71
C VAL A 44 -5.79 -40.99 7.19
N VAL A 45 -4.84 -40.23 6.64
CA VAL A 45 -4.54 -40.20 5.20
C VAL A 45 -3.83 -41.49 4.80
N LYS A 46 -4.40 -42.20 3.83
CA LYS A 46 -3.82 -43.43 3.27
C LYS A 46 -3.34 -43.19 1.84
N ALA A 47 -2.31 -43.93 1.42
CA ALA A 47 -1.86 -43.90 0.04
C ALA A 47 -3.01 -44.30 -0.91
N GLY A 48 -3.22 -43.52 -1.97
CA GLY A 48 -4.33 -43.72 -2.92
C GLY A 48 -5.70 -43.25 -2.42
N ALA A 49 -5.82 -42.66 -1.22
CA ALA A 49 -7.07 -42.09 -0.75
C ALA A 49 -7.56 -40.96 -1.67
N VAL A 50 -8.88 -40.87 -1.82
CA VAL A 50 -9.58 -39.80 -2.54
C VAL A 50 -10.57 -39.16 -1.59
N ILE A 51 -10.64 -37.83 -1.60
CA ILE A 51 -11.53 -37.04 -0.75
C ILE A 51 -12.41 -36.12 -1.59
N THR A 52 -13.63 -35.86 -1.11
CA THR A 52 -14.50 -34.83 -1.69
C THR A 52 -14.07 -33.43 -1.22
N GLU A 53 -14.36 -32.40 -2.01
CA GLU A 53 -14.03 -31.03 -1.60
C GLU A 53 -14.75 -30.63 -0.30
N ALA A 54 -16.01 -31.06 -0.13
CA ALA A 54 -16.77 -30.82 1.08
C ALA A 54 -16.08 -31.43 2.32
N LYS A 55 -15.59 -32.67 2.21
CA LYS A 55 -14.88 -33.31 3.31
C LYS A 55 -13.51 -32.67 3.57
N ALA A 56 -12.82 -32.24 2.52
CA ALA A 56 -11.57 -31.50 2.68
C ALA A 56 -11.78 -30.14 3.36
N GLU A 57 -12.90 -29.46 3.11
CA GLU A 57 -13.25 -28.22 3.81
C GLU A 57 -13.57 -28.45 5.28
N GLU A 58 -14.24 -29.56 5.63
CA GLU A 58 -14.43 -29.96 7.04
C GLU A 58 -13.09 -30.15 7.75
N LEU A 59 -12.14 -30.85 7.12
CA LEU A 59 -10.80 -31.04 7.66
C LEU A 59 -10.05 -29.72 7.80
N LEU A 60 -10.10 -28.86 6.78
CA LEU A 60 -9.49 -27.53 6.83
C LEU A 60 -10.02 -26.73 8.02
N ARG A 61 -11.34 -26.76 8.29
CA ARG A 61 -11.91 -26.07 9.45
C ARG A 61 -11.38 -26.60 10.77
N LEU A 62 -11.10 -27.90 10.88
CA LEU A 62 -10.49 -28.48 12.08
C LEU A 62 -9.04 -28.04 12.22
N ASP A 63 -8.28 -28.09 11.13
CA ASP A 63 -6.86 -27.72 11.09
C ASP A 63 -6.65 -26.22 11.43
N LEU A 64 -7.58 -25.36 11.03
CA LEU A 64 -7.52 -23.93 11.32
C LEU A 64 -7.79 -23.57 12.79
N ARG A 65 -8.41 -24.45 13.59
CA ARG A 65 -8.77 -24.15 14.99
C ARG A 65 -7.57 -23.77 15.83
N GLU A 66 -6.45 -24.47 15.66
CA GLU A 66 -5.23 -24.15 16.39
C GLU A 66 -4.77 -22.72 16.08
N ALA A 67 -4.77 -22.34 14.80
CA ALA A 67 -4.41 -20.99 14.38
C ALA A 67 -5.40 -19.93 14.93
N GLU A 68 -6.71 -20.22 14.90
CA GLU A 68 -7.74 -19.34 15.49
C GLU A 68 -7.51 -19.13 16.99
N GLU A 69 -7.27 -20.20 17.75
CA GLU A 69 -6.99 -20.13 19.18
C GLU A 69 -5.72 -19.32 19.48
N ILE A 70 -4.66 -19.50 18.68
CA ILE A 70 -3.43 -18.72 18.78
C ILE A 70 -3.73 -17.23 18.58
N ILE A 71 -4.48 -16.85 17.54
CA ILE A 71 -4.83 -15.45 17.28
C ILE A 71 -5.66 -14.88 18.43
N ASN A 72 -6.69 -15.60 18.87
CA ASN A 72 -7.56 -15.16 19.97
C ASN A 72 -6.79 -14.95 21.29
N ARG A 73 -5.75 -15.75 21.54
CA ARG A 73 -4.92 -15.64 22.75
C ARG A 73 -3.86 -14.54 22.66
N LEU A 74 -3.23 -14.37 21.50
CA LEU A 74 -2.03 -13.54 21.36
C LEU A 74 -2.31 -12.12 20.84
N VAL A 75 -3.37 -11.92 20.06
CA VAL A 75 -3.74 -10.61 19.54
C VAL A 75 -4.61 -9.86 20.56
N LYS A 76 -4.17 -8.65 20.91
CA LYS A 76 -4.77 -7.83 21.98
C LYS A 76 -5.64 -6.68 21.47
N VAL A 77 -5.67 -6.48 20.16
CA VAL A 77 -6.39 -5.40 19.49
C VAL A 77 -7.57 -5.96 18.70
N SER A 78 -8.61 -5.15 18.49
CA SER A 78 -9.76 -5.56 17.69
C SER A 78 -9.37 -5.77 16.23
N LEU A 79 -9.89 -6.82 15.61
CA LEU A 79 -9.69 -7.13 14.20
C LEU A 79 -11.04 -7.10 13.48
N ASN A 80 -11.07 -6.81 12.19
CA ASN A 80 -12.22 -7.16 11.35
C ASN A 80 -12.10 -8.61 10.82
N ASP A 81 -13.13 -9.12 10.14
CA ASP A 81 -13.16 -10.53 9.72
C ASP A 81 -12.04 -10.87 8.73
N ASN A 82 -11.73 -9.94 7.83
CA ASN A 82 -10.68 -10.12 6.84
C ASN A 82 -9.29 -10.12 7.49
N GLN A 83 -9.05 -9.22 8.44
CA GLN A 83 -7.82 -9.16 9.23
C GLN A 83 -7.62 -10.44 10.05
N PHE A 84 -8.68 -10.94 10.68
CA PHE A 84 -8.64 -12.19 11.42
C PHE A 84 -8.33 -13.37 10.49
N ALA A 85 -9.04 -13.50 9.37
CA ALA A 85 -8.78 -14.55 8.38
C ALA A 85 -7.36 -14.51 7.80
N ALA A 86 -6.83 -13.31 7.50
CA ALA A 86 -5.46 -13.13 7.03
C ALA A 86 -4.43 -13.60 8.07
N LEU A 87 -4.64 -13.28 9.35
CA LEU A 87 -3.76 -13.73 10.42
C LEU A 87 -3.86 -15.23 10.67
N VAL A 88 -5.06 -15.81 10.58
CA VAL A 88 -5.24 -17.26 10.69
C VAL A 88 -4.50 -17.99 9.57
N SER A 89 -4.65 -17.55 8.31
CA SER A 89 -3.88 -18.08 7.17
C SER A 89 -2.36 -17.96 7.38
N PHE A 90 -1.93 -16.82 7.91
CA PHE A 90 -0.52 -16.55 8.16
C PHE A 90 0.05 -17.47 9.25
N VAL A 91 -0.66 -17.60 10.38
CA VAL A 91 -0.26 -18.46 11.50
C VAL A 91 -0.32 -19.93 11.14
N PHE A 92 -1.33 -20.36 10.39
CA PHE A 92 -1.41 -21.73 9.89
C PHE A 92 -0.15 -22.11 9.10
N ASN A 93 0.41 -21.16 8.34
CA ASN A 93 1.61 -21.39 7.55
C ASN A 93 2.93 -21.35 8.34
N ILE A 94 3.08 -20.45 9.32
CA ILE A 94 4.35 -20.26 10.04
C ILE A 94 4.38 -20.90 11.44
N GLY A 95 3.22 -21.27 11.99
CA GLY A 95 3.05 -21.81 13.33
C GLY A 95 3.17 -20.78 14.48
N GLU A 96 2.73 -21.19 15.68
CA GLU A 96 2.68 -20.31 16.87
C GLU A 96 4.04 -19.70 17.21
N LYS A 97 5.09 -20.54 17.25
CA LYS A 97 6.41 -20.13 17.74
C LYS A 97 6.96 -18.93 16.96
N GLN A 98 6.84 -18.98 15.64
CA GLN A 98 7.29 -17.91 14.75
C GLN A 98 6.40 -16.67 14.90
N PHE A 99 5.08 -16.86 14.95
CA PHE A 99 4.13 -15.76 15.12
C PHE A 99 4.30 -15.01 16.45
N ARG A 100 4.41 -15.74 17.57
CA ARG A 100 4.56 -15.18 18.92
C ARG A 100 5.81 -14.33 19.08
N GLY A 101 6.91 -14.73 18.43
CA GLY A 101 8.18 -13.98 18.44
C GLY A 101 8.24 -12.81 17.46
N SER A 102 7.27 -12.70 16.55
CA SER A 102 7.34 -11.81 15.39
C SER A 102 7.27 -10.33 15.74
N THR A 103 7.95 -9.51 14.95
CA THR A 103 7.79 -8.04 14.97
C THR A 103 6.37 -7.65 14.55
N LEU A 104 5.74 -8.43 13.67
CA LEU A 104 4.33 -8.28 13.26
C LEU A 104 3.40 -8.22 14.48
N LEU A 105 3.40 -9.26 15.32
CA LEU A 105 2.52 -9.34 16.48
C LEU A 105 2.80 -8.20 17.47
N LYS A 106 4.08 -7.86 17.68
CA LYS A 106 4.48 -6.75 18.56
C LYS A 106 3.94 -5.41 18.08
N LYS A 107 4.01 -5.13 16.78
CA LYS A 107 3.50 -3.89 16.18
C LYS A 107 1.96 -3.86 16.18
N LEU A 108 1.33 -4.95 15.77
CA LEU A 108 -0.13 -5.07 15.76
C LEU A 108 -0.72 -4.83 17.16
N ASN A 109 -0.15 -5.44 18.20
CA ASN A 109 -0.61 -5.26 19.57
C ASN A 109 -0.36 -3.85 20.15
N LYS A 110 0.40 -3.01 19.45
CA LYS A 110 0.53 -1.57 19.72
C LYS A 110 -0.44 -0.71 18.91
N GLY A 111 -1.34 -1.33 18.13
CA GLY A 111 -2.29 -0.66 17.25
C GLY A 111 -1.72 -0.28 15.88
N ASP A 112 -0.54 -0.75 15.51
CA ASP A 112 0.04 -0.48 14.18
C ASP A 112 -0.47 -1.49 13.14
N TYR A 113 -1.74 -1.33 12.74
CA TYR A 113 -2.39 -2.15 11.72
C TYR A 113 -1.77 -1.98 10.33
N ALA A 114 -1.26 -0.78 10.02
CA ALA A 114 -0.72 -0.44 8.71
C ALA A 114 0.59 -1.19 8.42
N SER A 115 1.38 -1.50 9.44
CA SER A 115 2.62 -2.26 9.27
C SER A 115 2.43 -3.73 8.91
N VAL A 116 1.26 -4.31 9.20
CA VAL A 116 1.06 -5.77 9.14
C VAL A 116 1.36 -6.37 7.77
N PRO A 117 0.87 -5.83 6.62
CA PRO A 117 1.20 -6.39 5.31
C PRO A 117 2.70 -6.38 5.01
N ALA A 118 3.41 -5.31 5.39
CA ALA A 118 4.85 -5.20 5.20
C ALA A 118 5.62 -6.18 6.10
N GLU A 119 5.14 -6.43 7.32
CA GLU A 119 5.71 -7.43 8.20
C GLU A 119 5.44 -8.86 7.72
N MET A 120 4.26 -9.15 7.13
CA MET A 120 3.96 -10.44 6.49
C MET A 120 4.91 -10.70 5.31
N ALA A 121 5.20 -9.70 4.48
CA ALA A 121 6.07 -9.81 3.32
C ALA A 121 7.53 -10.21 3.63
N LYS A 122 7.95 -10.16 4.90
CA LYS A 122 9.28 -10.64 5.33
C LYS A 122 9.39 -12.16 5.41
N TRP A 123 8.26 -12.87 5.48
CA TRP A 123 8.19 -14.31 5.66
C TRP A 123 8.05 -15.03 4.31
N VAL A 124 9.08 -14.87 3.48
CA VAL A 124 9.09 -15.37 2.09
C VAL A 124 10.30 -16.25 1.76
N ASN A 125 11.12 -16.56 2.76
CA ASN A 125 12.33 -17.35 2.59
C ASN A 125 12.17 -18.71 3.26
N ASP A 126 12.65 -19.75 2.59
CA ASP A 126 12.87 -21.08 3.16
C ASP A 126 14.32 -21.48 2.92
N ASN A 127 14.99 -22.00 3.96
CA ASN A 127 16.43 -22.34 3.93
C ASN A 127 17.33 -21.23 3.32
N GLY A 128 17.02 -19.97 3.65
CA GLY A 128 17.75 -18.79 3.17
C GLY A 128 17.44 -18.38 1.71
N LYS A 129 16.57 -19.11 1.00
CA LYS A 129 16.18 -18.82 -0.37
C LYS A 129 14.76 -18.27 -0.43
N LYS A 130 14.58 -17.22 -1.22
CA LYS A 130 13.25 -16.64 -1.47
C LYS A 130 12.40 -17.60 -2.31
N ILE A 131 11.22 -17.94 -1.82
CA ILE A 131 10.28 -18.86 -2.47
C ILE A 131 9.13 -18.06 -3.07
N THR A 132 8.95 -18.13 -4.39
CA THR A 132 7.90 -17.40 -5.12
C THR A 132 6.50 -17.72 -4.59
N GLY A 133 6.24 -18.98 -4.20
CA GLY A 133 4.97 -19.39 -3.59
C GLY A 133 4.66 -18.63 -2.30
N LEU A 134 5.66 -18.47 -1.41
CA LEU A 134 5.49 -17.69 -0.18
C LEU A 134 5.28 -16.20 -0.47
N VAL A 135 5.99 -15.63 -1.45
CA VAL A 135 5.77 -14.23 -1.87
C VAL A 135 4.32 -14.01 -2.29
N ASN A 136 3.79 -14.88 -3.15
CA ASN A 136 2.42 -14.79 -3.62
C ASN A 136 1.42 -14.93 -2.47
N ARG A 137 1.66 -15.88 -1.55
CA ARG A 137 0.83 -16.09 -0.36
C ARG A 137 0.81 -14.84 0.54
N ARG A 138 1.98 -14.29 0.88
CA ARG A 138 2.08 -13.09 1.74
C ARG A 138 1.43 -11.86 1.09
N ASN A 139 1.55 -11.70 -0.23
CA ASN A 139 0.87 -10.64 -0.97
C ASN A 139 -0.65 -10.79 -0.90
N ALA A 140 -1.16 -12.01 -1.02
CA ALA A 140 -2.59 -12.27 -0.96
C ALA A 140 -3.16 -12.08 0.45
N GLU A 141 -2.45 -12.51 1.49
CA GLU A 141 -2.82 -12.27 2.89
C GLU A 141 -2.78 -10.77 3.23
N GLY A 142 -1.75 -10.05 2.76
CA GLY A 142 -1.67 -8.59 2.89
C GLY A 142 -2.81 -7.88 2.13
N GLY A 143 -3.15 -8.35 0.94
CA GLY A 143 -4.31 -7.85 0.18
C GLY A 143 -5.62 -8.09 0.92
N LEU A 144 -5.80 -9.27 1.51
CA LEU A 144 -6.95 -9.59 2.34
C LEU A 144 -7.03 -8.70 3.58
N TRP A 145 -5.91 -8.49 4.28
CA TRP A 145 -5.82 -7.62 5.45
C TRP A 145 -6.34 -6.19 5.17
N VAL A 146 -5.98 -5.66 3.99
CA VAL A 146 -6.37 -4.30 3.56
C VAL A 146 -7.80 -4.28 3.01
N LYS A 147 -8.30 -5.40 2.48
CA LYS A 147 -9.68 -5.49 1.96
C LYS A 147 -10.68 -5.21 3.08
N GLY A 148 -11.54 -4.22 2.88
CA GLY A 148 -12.50 -3.79 3.90
C GLY A 148 -11.89 -2.96 5.04
N SER A 149 -10.60 -2.61 4.97
CA SER A 149 -9.96 -1.61 5.83
C SER A 149 -10.32 -0.18 5.41
N PHE A 150 -11.54 0.03 4.91
CA PHE A 150 -12.16 1.35 4.89
C PHE A 150 -12.46 1.72 6.35
N VAL A 151 -11.40 2.07 7.08
CA VAL A 151 -11.52 3.03 8.17
C VAL A 151 -12.17 4.24 7.52
N SER A 152 -13.38 4.59 7.98
CA SER A 152 -13.96 5.89 7.69
C SER A 152 -12.83 6.91 7.79
N SER A 153 -12.57 7.64 6.71
CA SER A 153 -11.65 8.76 6.78
C SER A 153 -12.22 9.68 7.84
N ALA A 154 -11.68 9.63 9.06
CA ALA A 154 -11.99 10.64 10.04
C ALA A 154 -11.63 11.97 9.37
N SER A 155 -12.65 12.76 9.03
CA SER A 155 -12.44 14.07 8.45
C SER A 155 -11.63 14.87 9.46
N VAL A 156 -10.35 15.09 9.16
CA VAL A 156 -9.55 16.06 9.91
C VAL A 156 -10.11 17.42 9.54
N PRO A 157 -10.66 18.20 10.49
CA PRO A 157 -11.02 19.58 10.21
C PRO A 157 -9.76 20.25 9.69
N ALA A 158 -9.82 20.84 8.49
CA ALA A 158 -8.72 21.62 7.98
C ALA A 158 -8.37 22.67 9.04
N ALA A 159 -7.14 22.62 9.57
CA ALA A 159 -6.67 23.69 10.44
C ALA A 159 -6.83 25.00 9.65
N PRO A 160 -7.46 26.04 10.23
CA PRO A 160 -7.57 27.31 9.55
C PRO A 160 -6.17 27.75 9.12
N PRO A 161 -6.01 28.27 7.89
CA PRO A 161 -4.71 28.69 7.42
C PRO A 161 -4.14 29.68 8.44
N LYS A 162 -2.97 29.36 9.00
CA LYS A 162 -2.23 30.32 9.82
C LYS A 162 -1.93 31.50 8.91
N ALA A 163 -2.58 32.62 9.16
CA ALA A 163 -2.25 33.88 8.51
C ALA A 163 -0.82 34.25 8.91
N ASN A 164 0.16 33.89 8.06
CA ASN A 164 1.45 34.54 8.10
C ASN A 164 1.24 35.95 7.56
N ILE A 165 0.93 36.87 8.48
CA ILE A 165 1.07 38.30 8.24
C ILE A 165 2.58 38.53 8.07
N LEU A 166 3.04 38.46 6.83
CA LEU A 166 4.34 38.97 6.40
C LEU A 166 4.31 40.49 6.58
N THR A 167 4.69 40.95 7.77
CA THR A 167 5.12 42.34 7.98
C THR A 167 6.46 42.52 7.26
N LYS A 168 6.41 42.86 5.97
CA LYS A 168 7.59 43.40 5.27
C LYS A 168 7.78 44.86 5.70
N PRO A 169 8.98 45.28 6.13
CA PRO A 169 9.27 46.69 6.37
C PRO A 169 9.41 47.45 5.03
N GLU A 170 9.23 48.76 5.12
CA GLU A 170 9.13 49.76 4.05
C GLU A 170 10.15 49.65 2.91
N VAL A 171 9.69 49.93 1.69
CA VAL A 171 10.48 50.67 0.70
C VAL A 171 9.60 51.79 0.14
N LEU A 172 9.76 52.98 0.72
CA LEU A 172 9.25 54.24 0.21
C LEU A 172 10.15 54.66 -0.99
N MET A 173 9.60 54.71 -2.20
CA MET A 173 10.16 55.50 -3.30
C MET A 173 9.11 56.50 -3.78
N PRO A 174 9.44 57.80 -3.91
CA PRO A 174 8.54 58.81 -4.43
C PRO A 174 8.60 58.87 -5.97
N ALA A 175 7.56 59.51 -6.53
CA ALA A 175 7.43 60.08 -7.88
C ALA A 175 6.59 59.29 -8.92
N ALA A 176 5.30 59.65 -8.93
CA ALA A 176 4.51 60.13 -10.08
C ALA A 176 4.77 59.53 -11.48
N THR A 177 3.80 58.83 -12.05
CA THR A 177 2.87 59.37 -13.07
C THR A 177 1.86 58.32 -13.58
N ALA A 178 0.59 58.74 -13.58
CA ALA A 178 -0.51 58.42 -14.50
C ALA A 178 -0.78 56.98 -15.00
N ALA A 179 -1.92 56.45 -14.51
CA ALA A 179 -3.00 55.79 -15.26
C ALA A 179 -2.77 54.43 -15.96
N GLY A 180 -3.58 53.45 -15.56
CA GLY A 180 -4.06 52.40 -16.47
C GLY A 180 -3.78 50.96 -16.03
N THR A 181 -4.67 50.43 -15.20
CA THR A 181 -4.92 48.99 -15.06
C THR A 181 -5.13 48.31 -16.42
N VAL A 182 -4.47 47.18 -16.73
CA VAL A 182 -5.08 45.90 -17.17
C VAL A 182 -4.08 44.74 -16.94
N ILE A 183 -4.64 43.64 -16.45
CA ILE A 183 -4.03 42.39 -15.99
C ILE A 183 -3.80 41.38 -17.13
N ALA A 184 -2.72 40.61 -17.00
CA ALA A 184 -2.51 39.20 -17.42
C ALA A 184 -2.43 38.75 -18.89
N ALA A 185 -1.70 37.63 -18.99
CA ALA A 185 -1.77 36.55 -19.98
C ALA A 185 -1.06 36.78 -21.32
N ALA A 186 0.12 36.16 -21.45
CA ALA A 186 0.71 35.87 -22.76
C ALA A 186 1.56 34.58 -22.70
N ASN A 187 0.90 33.44 -22.46
CA ASN A 187 1.36 32.14 -22.91
C ASN A 187 0.29 31.60 -23.87
N GLY A 188 0.45 31.86 -25.17
CA GLY A 188 -0.44 31.33 -26.22
C GLY A 188 -0.07 31.84 -27.61
N PRO A 189 -0.08 30.98 -28.66
CA PRO A 189 0.27 31.40 -30.01
C PRO A 189 -0.93 32.07 -30.66
N GLY A 190 -0.87 33.39 -30.81
CA GLY A 190 -1.93 34.16 -31.43
C GLY A 190 -1.47 35.54 -31.90
N PRO A 191 -2.21 36.17 -32.83
CA PRO A 191 -1.80 37.37 -33.55
C PRO A 191 -1.46 38.59 -32.66
N ILE A 192 -1.94 38.62 -31.41
CA ILE A 192 -1.69 39.71 -30.43
C ILE A 192 -0.25 39.66 -29.87
N ALA A 193 0.38 38.48 -29.80
CA ALA A 193 1.77 38.34 -29.33
C ALA A 193 2.79 38.99 -30.29
N TYR A 194 2.50 38.96 -31.60
CA TYR A 194 3.38 39.56 -32.61
C TYR A 194 3.37 41.10 -32.58
N ALA A 195 2.26 41.72 -32.17
CA ALA A 195 2.17 43.17 -32.03
C ALA A 195 3.04 43.70 -30.87
N ILE A 196 3.10 42.98 -29.75
CA ILE A 196 3.96 43.32 -28.60
C ILE A 196 5.45 43.06 -28.94
N GLY A 197 5.74 41.97 -29.65
CA GLY A 197 7.09 41.69 -30.15
C GLY A 197 7.65 42.78 -31.08
N ALA A 198 6.80 43.35 -31.95
CA ALA A 198 7.20 44.40 -32.88
C ALA A 198 7.62 45.71 -32.17
N VAL A 199 6.95 46.08 -31.06
CA VAL A 199 7.30 47.29 -30.28
C VAL A 199 8.66 47.13 -29.59
N ILE A 200 8.98 45.93 -29.11
CA ILE A 200 10.28 45.65 -28.46
C ILE A 200 11.43 45.68 -29.49
N VAL A 201 11.21 45.14 -30.70
CA VAL A 201 12.22 45.16 -31.78
C VAL A 201 12.48 46.58 -32.28
N ILE A 202 11.45 47.42 -32.41
CA ILE A 202 11.62 48.83 -32.77
C ILE A 202 12.39 49.59 -31.68
N GLY A 203 12.07 49.35 -30.41
CA GLY A 203 12.80 49.94 -29.29
C GLY A 203 14.29 49.56 -29.26
N ALA A 204 14.61 48.29 -29.53
CA ALA A 204 15.98 47.80 -29.61
C ALA A 204 16.75 48.37 -30.82
N ALA A 205 16.09 48.52 -31.97
CA ALA A 205 16.69 49.12 -33.17
C ALA A 205 17.01 50.61 -32.98
N VAL A 206 16.12 51.35 -32.30
CA VAL A 206 16.35 52.77 -31.95
C VAL A 206 17.50 52.89 -30.94
N ALA A 207 17.56 52.04 -29.92
CA ALA A 207 18.65 52.03 -28.96
C ALA A 207 20.02 51.68 -29.62
N ALA A 208 20.04 50.70 -30.53
CA ALA A 208 21.23 50.34 -31.30
C ALA A 208 21.69 51.49 -32.23
N PHE A 209 20.76 52.18 -32.88
CA PHE A 209 21.07 53.36 -33.70
C PHE A 209 21.71 54.49 -32.89
N TYR A 210 21.17 54.80 -31.71
CA TYR A 210 21.76 55.81 -30.82
C TYR A 210 23.13 55.38 -30.27
N PHE A 211 23.32 54.09 -30.01
CA PHE A 211 24.60 53.55 -29.54
C PHE A 211 25.70 53.61 -30.61
N ILE A 212 25.40 53.20 -31.85
CA ILE A 212 26.32 53.26 -32.98
C ILE A 212 26.65 54.71 -33.36
N ARG A 213 25.66 55.61 -33.32
CA ARG A 213 25.90 57.05 -33.55
C ARG A 213 26.82 57.64 -32.49
N ARG A 214 26.70 57.22 -31.22
CA ARG A 214 27.55 57.66 -30.11
C ARG A 214 28.99 57.16 -30.25
N THR A 215 29.23 55.95 -30.74
CA THR A 215 30.59 55.41 -30.92
C THR A 215 31.31 56.01 -32.14
N LEU A 216 30.59 56.33 -33.21
CA LEU A 216 31.14 56.99 -34.40
C LEU A 216 31.52 58.46 -34.14
N GLN A 217 30.84 59.16 -33.23
CA GLN A 217 31.19 60.53 -32.82
C GLN A 217 32.39 60.60 -31.86
N ALA A 218 32.76 59.49 -31.23
CA ALA A 218 33.90 59.42 -30.32
C ALA A 218 35.23 59.06 -31.02
N SER A 219 35.21 58.90 -32.35
CA SER A 219 36.35 58.42 -33.17
C SER A 219 36.86 59.47 -34.18
N ARG A 220 36.58 60.78 -33.97
CA ARG A 220 37.11 61.90 -34.74
C ARG A 220 37.83 62.89 -33.83
#